data_AF-A0A8H4KIS4-F1
#
_entry.id   AF-A0A8H4KIS4-F1
#
_cell.length_a   1.000
_cell.length_b   1.000
_cell.length_c   1.000
_cell.angle_alpha   90.00
_cell.angle_beta   90.00
_cell.angle_gamma   90.00
#
_symmetry.space_group_name_H-M   'P 1'
#
loop_
_entity.id
_entity.type
_entity.pdbx_description
1 polymer ?
#
loop_
_entity_poly.entity_id
_entity_poly.type
_entity_poly.pdbx_seq_one_letter_code
_entity_poly.pdbx_strand_id
1 'polypeptide(L)'
;MPKSKPRQARGKPRGIRRDRDCRTCKLRGVKCDLNRPRCLPCVQSGLACGGYPQRVVWASEAFASTSKPTPDTRIEHHEQPRVLSSPTADLERTTDELDRNRALVEHTLATDQHNLIGRLLAFCRSLKTTRALPRSNSNEIQSLDVDQALGLISRVDEFLQARIQRHGSASYVPSPTSPSLVENTPFQPDSPENDTFEIHRLAALASLSEVLKTADPVAFLGIAVFAFFEVVSDGAFGEWDCHLRGARSLLDYHCSSLDELQSLSHRITGLTEIVAYFGWWDTVGVVLRHSTSRTRAKDRLIFDDWHRSILGDEFFNAVGCSSETFWLFVSLAKGEEQFDELDDQGQLLQAMSQLMKLGMDTTERGKCFDTYRCAAAIAVLTWQDPVDSNENTEPYKTTLASAVDRICRTIESASPCSRFYIHMATPAYLAAMRATSPWHCDILRSYWQNCQMGELPRYSGAGLQCEETWRHKGLV
;
A
#
# COMPACT_ATOMS: atom_id res chain seq x y z
N MET A 1 24.11 5.61 65.94
CA MET A 1 22.82 5.69 65.21
C MET A 1 23.10 5.89 63.72
N PRO A 2 22.66 4.98 62.82
CA PRO A 2 22.90 5.15 61.40
C PRO A 2 21.82 6.04 60.78
N LYS A 3 22.24 7.02 59.97
CA LYS A 3 21.36 7.97 59.26
C LYS A 3 20.62 7.27 58.13
N SER A 4 19.29 7.40 58.10
CA SER A 4 18.39 6.87 57.08
C SER A 4 18.62 7.55 55.72
N LYS A 5 18.70 6.76 54.63
CA LYS A 5 18.77 7.25 53.24
C LYS A 5 17.46 7.95 52.85
N PRO A 6 17.51 9.04 52.05
CA PRO A 6 16.30 9.72 51.57
C PRO A 6 15.58 8.88 50.50
N ARG A 7 14.25 8.82 50.60
CA ARG A 7 13.36 8.15 49.64
C ARG A 7 13.40 8.88 48.29
N GLN A 8 13.89 8.21 47.25
CA GLN A 8 13.73 8.68 45.88
C GLN A 8 12.25 8.71 45.50
N ALA A 9 11.79 9.85 44.98
CA ALA A 9 10.44 10.01 44.46
C ALA A 9 10.24 9.06 43.27
N ARG A 10 9.28 8.13 43.40
CA ARG A 10 8.82 7.31 42.29
C ARG A 10 8.23 8.25 41.23
N GLY A 11 8.87 8.33 40.07
CA GLY A 11 8.37 9.08 38.93
C GLY A 11 6.94 8.65 38.58
N LYS A 12 6.12 9.61 38.13
CA LYS A 12 4.74 9.37 37.67
C LYS A 12 4.75 8.21 36.64
N PRO A 13 3.80 7.26 36.72
CA PRO A 13 3.75 6.17 35.76
C PRO A 13 3.70 6.74 34.34
N ARG A 14 4.67 6.36 33.51
CA ARG A 14 4.70 6.73 32.10
C ARG A 14 3.34 6.32 31.50
N GLY A 15 2.65 7.28 30.88
CA GLY A 15 1.39 7.02 30.20
C GLY A 15 1.50 5.76 29.35
N ILE A 16 0.54 4.86 29.52
CA ILE A 16 0.51 3.59 28.82
C ILE A 16 0.45 3.87 27.32
N ARG A 17 1.43 3.34 26.59
CA ARG A 17 1.47 3.50 25.14
C ARG A 17 0.41 2.57 24.54
N ARG A 18 -0.60 3.15 23.90
CA ARG A 18 -1.71 2.43 23.21
C ARG A 18 -1.31 1.88 21.84
N ASP A 19 -0.09 2.16 21.39
CA ASP A 19 0.48 1.68 20.12
C ASP A 19 0.69 0.16 20.09
N ARG A 20 0.72 -0.46 21.28
CA ARG A 20 0.92 -1.90 21.47
C ARG A 20 -0.37 -2.69 21.65
N ASP A 21 -1.50 -2.01 21.82
CA ASP A 21 -2.77 -2.66 22.07
C ASP A 21 -3.18 -3.55 20.89
N CYS A 22 -3.89 -4.65 21.17
CA CYS A 22 -4.45 -5.46 20.10
C CYS A 22 -5.47 -4.64 19.28
N ARG A 23 -5.67 -5.00 18.01
CA ARG A 23 -6.55 -4.25 17.10
C ARG A 23 -7.97 -4.08 17.68
N THR A 24 -8.52 -5.12 18.31
CA THR A 24 -9.85 -5.08 18.94
C THR A 24 -9.91 -4.12 20.13
N CYS A 25 -8.93 -4.15 21.03
CA CYS A 25 -8.90 -3.21 22.15
C CYS A 25 -8.71 -1.77 21.68
N LYS A 26 -7.89 -1.57 20.65
CA LYS A 26 -7.64 -0.27 20.04
C LYS A 26 -8.92 0.32 19.42
N LEU A 27 -9.66 -0.47 18.64
CA LEU A 27 -10.95 -0.08 18.07
C LEU A 27 -12.00 0.21 19.14
N ARG A 28 -12.01 -0.56 20.23
CA ARG A 28 -12.94 -0.38 21.35
C ARG A 28 -12.55 0.78 22.29
N GLY A 29 -11.36 1.36 22.14
CA GLY A 29 -10.84 2.36 23.05
C GLY A 29 -10.59 1.85 24.49
N VAL A 30 -10.51 0.53 24.69
CA VAL A 30 -10.30 -0.11 26.00
C VAL A 30 -8.83 -0.52 26.16
N LYS A 31 -8.34 -0.51 27.41
CA LYS A 31 -6.95 -0.86 27.70
C LYS A 31 -6.70 -2.34 27.41
N CYS A 32 -5.70 -2.62 26.57
CA CYS A 32 -5.24 -3.98 26.33
C CYS A 32 -4.27 -4.42 27.44
N ASP A 33 -4.35 -5.69 27.86
CA ASP A 33 -3.44 -6.28 28.83
C ASP A 33 -2.17 -6.87 28.17
N LEU A 34 -2.10 -6.87 26.84
CA LEU A 34 -0.97 -7.33 26.02
C LEU A 34 -0.62 -8.83 26.16
N ASN A 35 -1.52 -9.63 26.75
CA ASN A 35 -1.32 -11.07 26.82
C ASN A 35 -1.42 -11.71 25.43
N ARG A 36 -0.42 -12.54 25.08
CA ARG A 36 -0.37 -13.27 23.81
C ARG A 36 -0.74 -14.74 24.05
N PRO A 37 -1.46 -15.41 23.13
CA PRO A 37 -1.88 -14.93 21.81
C PRO A 37 -3.12 -14.02 21.81
N ARG A 38 -3.94 -14.05 22.88
CA ARG A 38 -5.16 -13.26 23.02
C ARG A 38 -5.17 -12.48 24.33
N CYS A 39 -5.62 -11.24 24.26
CA CYS A 39 -5.71 -10.35 25.41
C CYS A 39 -6.92 -10.73 26.31
N LEU A 40 -6.79 -10.68 27.64
CA LEU A 40 -7.90 -11.00 28.55
C LEU A 40 -9.13 -10.12 28.33
N PRO A 41 -9.02 -8.80 28.10
CA PRO A 41 -10.18 -7.95 27.83
C PRO A 41 -11.03 -8.43 26.64
N CYS A 42 -10.42 -8.94 25.58
CA CYS A 42 -11.15 -9.53 24.46
C CYS A 42 -11.81 -10.85 24.85
N VAL A 43 -11.07 -11.74 25.51
CA VAL A 43 -11.56 -13.06 25.95
C VAL A 43 -12.75 -12.91 26.90
N GLN A 44 -12.63 -12.04 27.91
CA GLN A 44 -13.69 -11.78 28.88
C GLN A 44 -14.91 -11.07 28.27
N SER A 45 -14.71 -10.28 27.21
CA SER A 45 -15.81 -9.64 26.49
C SER A 45 -16.47 -10.57 25.45
N GLY A 46 -16.01 -11.82 25.31
CA GLY A 46 -16.49 -12.74 24.28
C GLY A 46 -16.20 -12.28 22.84
N LEU A 47 -15.23 -11.37 22.64
CA LEU A 47 -14.88 -10.83 21.33
C LEU A 47 -13.60 -11.46 20.78
N ALA A 48 -13.54 -11.65 19.47
CA ALA A 48 -12.32 -12.05 18.77
C ALA A 48 -11.22 -11.00 18.99
N CYS A 49 -10.04 -11.46 19.44
CA CYS A 49 -8.87 -10.60 19.62
C CYS A 49 -8.17 -10.45 18.27
N GLY A 50 -8.26 -9.28 17.63
CA GLY A 50 -7.73 -9.00 16.30
C GLY A 50 -6.20 -8.92 16.21
N GLY A 51 -5.49 -9.59 17.12
CA GLY A 51 -4.04 -9.66 17.15
C GLY A 51 -3.35 -8.35 17.51
N TYR A 52 -2.03 -8.43 17.69
CA TYR A 52 -1.18 -7.28 18.00
C TYR A 52 -0.49 -6.78 16.72
N PRO A 53 -0.34 -5.46 16.53
CA PRO A 53 0.47 -4.93 15.44
C PRO A 53 1.88 -5.52 15.49
N GLN A 54 2.27 -6.26 14.46
CA GLN A 54 3.64 -6.75 14.33
C GLN A 54 4.46 -5.63 13.70
N ARG A 55 5.44 -5.10 14.44
CA ARG A 55 6.42 -4.14 13.92
C ARG A 55 7.73 -4.88 13.71
N VAL A 56 8.22 -4.90 12.48
CA VAL A 56 9.64 -5.17 12.22
C VAL A 56 10.40 -3.91 12.65
N VAL A 57 11.24 -4.04 13.68
CA VAL A 57 12.07 -2.93 14.15
C VAL A 57 13.40 -3.00 13.42
N TRP A 58 13.61 -2.09 12.48
CA TRP A 58 14.88 -1.90 11.79
C TRP A 58 15.82 -1.04 12.66
N ALA A 59 17.12 -1.32 12.64
CA ALA A 59 18.08 -0.78 13.60
C ALA A 59 18.32 0.75 13.55
N SER A 60 17.68 1.50 12.65
CA SER A 60 17.94 2.94 12.46
C SER A 60 17.05 3.89 13.28
N GLU A 61 16.02 3.42 13.98
CA GLU A 61 15.07 4.31 14.69
C GLU A 61 15.36 4.52 16.19
N ALA A 62 16.48 4.02 16.71
CA ALA A 62 16.77 4.07 18.15
C ALA A 62 17.10 5.49 18.71
N PHE A 63 17.24 6.52 17.86
CA PHE A 63 17.83 7.80 18.30
C PHE A 63 16.96 9.06 18.18
N ALA A 64 15.67 8.98 17.83
CA ALA A 64 14.81 10.17 17.78
C ALA A 64 13.65 10.12 18.80
N SER A 65 13.91 10.58 20.02
CA SER A 65 12.92 11.14 20.95
C SER A 65 13.39 12.56 21.24
N THR A 66 12.61 13.64 21.35
CA THR A 66 11.27 13.83 21.91
C THR A 66 10.81 15.25 21.54
N SER A 67 9.63 15.45 20.97
CA SER A 67 8.93 16.74 21.07
C SER A 67 7.42 16.49 21.16
N LYS A 68 6.78 17.10 22.15
CA LYS A 68 5.36 16.92 22.51
C LYS A 68 4.52 18.01 21.83
N PRO A 69 3.31 17.71 21.36
CA PRO A 69 2.22 18.68 21.28
C PRO A 69 1.20 18.47 22.41
N THR A 70 0.70 19.58 22.93
CA THR A 70 -0.34 19.74 23.96
C THR A 70 -1.76 19.58 23.38
N PRO A 71 -2.75 19.05 24.12
CA PRO A 71 -4.15 19.03 23.69
C PRO A 71 -5.03 20.02 24.48
N ASP A 72 -5.93 20.73 23.79
CA ASP A 72 -7.12 21.38 24.35
C ASP A 72 -7.99 21.90 23.17
N THR A 73 -9.33 21.86 23.08
CA THR A 73 -10.41 21.36 23.95
C THR A 73 -11.71 21.24 23.10
N ARG A 74 -12.62 20.34 23.53
CA ARG A 74 -14.11 20.42 23.51
C ARG A 74 -14.92 20.36 22.20
N ILE A 75 -15.66 19.27 22.05
CA ILE A 75 -16.85 19.08 21.22
C ILE A 75 -18.08 19.27 22.12
N GLU A 76 -19.03 20.11 21.72
CA GLU A 76 -20.39 20.17 22.27
C GLU A 76 -21.36 19.42 21.34
N HIS A 77 -22.25 18.65 21.97
CA HIS A 77 -23.33 17.88 21.34
C HIS A 77 -24.44 18.81 20.84
N HIS A 78 -24.92 18.61 19.60
CA HIS A 78 -26.25 19.08 19.22
C HIS A 78 -26.99 18.12 18.29
N GLU A 79 -28.31 18.11 18.45
CA GLU A 79 -29.28 17.07 18.13
C GLU A 79 -29.71 17.01 16.64
N GLN A 80 -30.10 15.82 16.21
CA GLN A 80 -30.79 15.55 14.95
C GLN A 80 -32.24 16.03 14.96
N PRO A 81 -32.84 16.22 13.77
CA PRO A 81 -34.21 15.77 13.54
C PRO A 81 -34.35 14.80 12.36
N ARG A 82 -35.24 13.82 12.58
CA ARG A 82 -35.77 12.82 11.64
C ARG A 82 -36.65 13.47 10.56
N VAL A 83 -36.59 12.97 9.32
CA VAL A 83 -37.75 12.92 8.40
C VAL A 83 -37.75 11.59 7.63
N LEU A 84 -38.97 11.10 7.42
CA LEU A 84 -39.41 9.78 6.97
C LEU A 84 -39.63 9.67 5.44
N SER A 85 -39.49 8.44 4.96
CA SER A 85 -40.26 7.74 3.91
C SER A 85 -39.92 7.90 2.41
N SER A 86 -39.55 6.74 1.85
CA SER A 86 -39.43 6.35 0.43
C SER A 86 -40.77 6.33 -0.34
N PRO A 87 -40.71 6.13 -1.67
CA PRO A 87 -41.42 5.00 -2.27
C PRO A 87 -40.52 4.08 -3.09
N THR A 88 -40.70 2.79 -2.86
CA THR A 88 -40.15 1.63 -3.56
C THR A 88 -41.06 1.22 -4.72
N ALA A 89 -40.52 1.12 -5.94
CA ALA A 89 -40.91 0.16 -6.99
C ALA A 89 -40.12 0.51 -8.26
N ASP A 90 -39.01 -0.21 -8.49
CA ASP A 90 -38.36 -0.43 -9.81
C ASP A 90 -37.02 -1.23 -9.70
N LEU A 91 -36.69 -1.76 -8.51
CA LEU A 91 -35.35 -2.28 -8.18
C LEU A 91 -35.10 -3.76 -8.52
N GLU A 92 -36.01 -4.48 -9.17
CA GLU A 92 -35.82 -5.93 -9.43
C GLU A 92 -35.31 -6.25 -10.84
N ARG A 93 -35.28 -5.26 -11.75
CA ARG A 93 -34.79 -5.48 -13.13
C ARG A 93 -33.33 -5.04 -13.34
N THR A 94 -32.78 -4.24 -12.43
CA THR A 94 -31.40 -3.72 -12.48
C THR A 94 -30.37 -4.61 -11.77
N THR A 95 -30.80 -5.40 -10.78
CA THR A 95 -29.90 -6.28 -10.00
C THR A 95 -29.33 -7.42 -10.84
N ASP A 96 -30.14 -8.05 -11.69
CA ASP A 96 -29.72 -9.17 -12.56
C ASP A 96 -28.70 -8.78 -13.64
N GLU A 97 -28.66 -7.51 -14.04
CA GLU A 97 -27.71 -6.98 -15.04
C GLU A 97 -26.42 -6.50 -14.36
N LEU A 98 -26.52 -5.86 -13.18
CA LEU A 98 -25.40 -5.53 -12.31
C LEU A 98 -24.65 -6.79 -11.82
N ASP A 99 -25.37 -7.83 -11.41
CA ASP A 99 -24.78 -9.09 -10.91
C ASP A 99 -24.12 -9.90 -12.05
N ARG A 100 -24.68 -9.87 -13.26
CA ARG A 100 -24.04 -10.46 -14.45
C ARG A 100 -22.78 -9.72 -14.87
N ASN A 101 -22.82 -8.38 -14.86
CA ASN A 101 -21.64 -7.55 -15.14
C ASN A 101 -20.56 -7.74 -14.08
N ARG A 102 -20.95 -7.87 -12.80
CA ARG A 102 -20.06 -8.18 -11.69
C ARG A 102 -19.39 -9.55 -11.84
N ALA A 103 -20.14 -10.61 -12.16
CA ALA A 103 -19.58 -11.94 -12.37
C ALA A 103 -18.62 -12.00 -13.58
N LEU A 104 -18.93 -11.26 -14.66
CA LEU A 104 -18.06 -11.13 -15.83
C LEU A 104 -16.77 -10.35 -15.50
N VAL A 105 -16.89 -9.31 -14.68
CA VAL A 105 -15.74 -8.52 -14.18
C VAL A 105 -14.89 -9.39 -13.25
N GLU A 106 -15.48 -10.13 -12.32
CA GLU A 106 -14.78 -11.07 -11.42
C GLU A 106 -14.00 -12.15 -12.20
N HIS A 107 -14.63 -12.79 -13.20
CA HIS A 107 -13.99 -13.83 -14.02
C HIS A 107 -12.86 -13.29 -14.92
N THR A 108 -12.99 -12.06 -15.44
CA THR A 108 -11.99 -11.47 -16.36
C THR A 108 -10.85 -10.79 -15.60
N LEU A 109 -11.14 -10.13 -14.47
CA LEU A 109 -10.14 -9.59 -13.55
C LEU A 109 -9.23 -10.70 -13.02
N ALA A 110 -9.79 -11.87 -12.71
CA ALA A 110 -9.00 -13.04 -12.34
C ALA A 110 -7.96 -13.39 -13.40
N THR A 111 -8.20 -13.17 -14.69
CA THR A 111 -7.27 -13.62 -15.76
C THR A 111 -6.05 -12.70 -15.96
N ASP A 112 -6.15 -11.39 -15.70
CA ASP A 112 -5.09 -10.39 -16.00
C ASP A 112 -4.35 -9.87 -14.73
N GLN A 113 -4.87 -10.13 -13.53
CA GLN A 113 -4.28 -9.77 -12.22
C GLN A 113 -2.95 -10.51 -11.86
N HIS A 114 -2.42 -11.29 -12.80
CA HIS A 114 -1.36 -12.27 -12.65
C HIS A 114 0.07 -11.77 -12.89
N ASN A 115 0.30 -10.49 -13.26
CA ASN A 115 1.62 -10.13 -13.81
C ASN A 115 2.74 -10.04 -12.75
N LEU A 116 2.60 -9.25 -11.67
CA LEU A 116 3.69 -9.12 -10.67
C LEU A 116 3.82 -10.36 -9.78
N ILE A 117 2.73 -10.90 -9.24
CA ILE A 117 2.80 -12.13 -8.42
C ILE A 117 3.19 -13.32 -9.27
N GLY A 118 2.68 -13.43 -10.51
CA GLY A 118 3.12 -14.45 -11.45
C GLY A 118 4.60 -14.31 -11.79
N ARG A 119 5.12 -13.09 -11.98
CA ARG A 119 6.57 -12.84 -12.14
C ARG A 119 7.36 -13.19 -10.89
N LEU A 120 6.89 -12.83 -9.70
CA LEU A 120 7.55 -13.19 -8.44
C LEU A 120 7.56 -14.70 -8.22
N LEU A 121 6.47 -15.40 -8.52
CA LEU A 121 6.39 -16.87 -8.47
C LEU A 121 7.28 -17.52 -9.54
N ALA A 122 7.28 -17.01 -10.77
CA ALA A 122 8.16 -17.48 -11.83
C ALA A 122 9.63 -17.27 -11.46
N PHE A 123 9.95 -16.13 -10.86
CA PHE A 123 11.26 -15.82 -10.32
C PHE A 123 11.65 -16.76 -9.17
N CYS A 124 10.76 -17.02 -8.21
CA CYS A 124 10.97 -18.04 -7.17
C CYS A 124 11.33 -19.40 -7.79
N ARG A 125 10.57 -19.85 -8.79
CA ARG A 125 10.80 -21.14 -9.47
C ARG A 125 12.12 -21.16 -10.25
N SER A 126 12.49 -20.05 -10.88
CA SER A 126 13.77 -19.91 -11.58
C SER A 126 14.94 -20.01 -10.60
N LEU A 127 14.90 -19.29 -9.48
CA LEU A 127 15.95 -19.34 -8.46
C LEU A 127 16.08 -20.72 -7.81
N LYS A 128 14.96 -21.40 -7.51
CA LYS A 128 14.97 -22.79 -7.02
C LYS A 128 15.74 -23.70 -7.98
N THR A 129 15.45 -23.60 -9.28
CA THR A 129 16.13 -24.39 -10.32
C THR A 129 17.62 -24.09 -10.40
N THR A 130 18.00 -22.81 -10.46
CA THR A 130 19.42 -22.41 -10.60
C THR A 130 20.28 -22.82 -9.40
N ARG A 131 19.74 -22.73 -8.17
CA ARG A 131 20.47 -23.08 -6.95
C ARG A 131 20.49 -24.59 -6.65
N ALA A 132 19.59 -25.37 -7.26
CA ALA A 132 19.55 -26.83 -7.11
C ALA A 132 20.56 -27.58 -8.00
N LEU A 133 21.23 -26.93 -8.95
CA LEU A 133 22.28 -27.58 -9.75
C LEU A 133 23.51 -27.91 -8.89
N PRO A 134 24.05 -29.15 -8.95
CA PRO A 134 25.20 -29.54 -8.15
C PRO A 134 26.44 -28.73 -8.54
N ARG A 135 26.88 -27.87 -7.63
CA ARG A 135 28.19 -27.23 -7.74
C ARG A 135 29.27 -28.27 -7.44
N SER A 136 29.94 -28.71 -8.50
CA SER A 136 31.18 -29.47 -8.42
C SER A 136 32.22 -28.66 -7.63
N ASN A 137 32.55 -29.16 -6.44
CA ASN A 137 33.61 -28.71 -5.51
C ASN A 137 33.45 -27.32 -4.86
N SER A 138 32.86 -27.25 -3.65
CA SER A 138 33.44 -26.56 -2.46
C SER A 138 32.54 -26.53 -1.19
N ASN A 139 33.18 -26.77 -0.04
CA ASN A 139 32.96 -26.30 1.35
C ASN A 139 31.55 -26.34 2.00
N GLU A 140 31.45 -27.02 3.16
CA GLU A 140 30.26 -27.12 4.05
C GLU A 140 29.64 -25.77 4.49
N ILE A 141 30.39 -24.66 4.42
CA ILE A 141 29.86 -23.31 4.77
C ILE A 141 29.00 -22.74 3.63
N GLN A 142 29.31 -23.06 2.37
CA GLN A 142 28.50 -22.62 1.23
C GLN A 142 27.20 -23.42 1.11
N SER A 143 27.16 -24.68 1.56
CA SER A 143 25.92 -25.46 1.56
C SER A 143 24.89 -24.91 2.54
N LEU A 144 25.32 -24.42 3.72
CA LEU A 144 24.40 -23.89 4.73
C LEU A 144 23.69 -22.59 4.27
N ASP A 145 24.42 -21.70 3.58
CA ASP A 145 23.88 -20.44 3.03
C ASP A 145 22.91 -20.69 1.86
N VAL A 146 23.24 -21.68 1.01
CA VAL A 146 22.35 -22.12 -0.07
C VAL A 146 21.05 -22.72 0.48
N ASP A 147 21.12 -23.53 1.55
CA ASP A 147 19.96 -24.14 2.19
C ASP A 147 19.04 -23.09 2.83
N GLN A 148 19.60 -22.06 3.48
CA GLN A 148 18.81 -20.96 4.06
C GLN A 148 18.06 -20.16 3.00
N ALA A 149 18.70 -19.85 1.89
CA ALA A 149 18.09 -19.10 0.81
C ALA A 149 17.05 -19.91 0.04
N LEU A 150 17.30 -21.21 -0.23
CA LEU A 150 16.29 -22.12 -0.77
C LEU A 150 15.09 -22.24 0.18
N GLY A 151 15.35 -22.28 1.48
CA GLY A 151 14.35 -22.21 2.53
C GLY A 151 13.46 -20.97 2.41
N LEU A 152 14.06 -19.78 2.29
CA LEU A 152 13.30 -18.54 2.11
C LEU A 152 12.42 -18.57 0.86
N ILE A 153 12.96 -19.02 -0.28
CA ILE A 153 12.19 -19.09 -1.53
C ILE A 153 11.01 -20.06 -1.37
N SER A 154 11.17 -21.18 -0.66
CA SER A 154 10.05 -22.09 -0.36
C SER A 154 9.00 -21.44 0.52
N ARG A 155 9.40 -20.78 1.62
CA ARG A 155 8.45 -20.13 2.53
C ARG A 155 7.69 -18.98 1.89
N VAL A 156 8.36 -18.21 1.02
CA VAL A 156 7.72 -17.15 0.23
C VAL A 156 6.71 -17.74 -0.75
N ASP A 157 7.06 -18.81 -1.47
CA ASP A 157 6.16 -19.51 -2.39
C ASP A 157 4.92 -20.08 -1.66
N GLU A 158 5.11 -20.72 -0.50
CA GLU A 158 4.04 -21.19 0.37
C GLU A 158 3.13 -20.05 0.84
N PHE A 159 3.71 -18.92 1.28
CA PHE A 159 2.96 -17.73 1.70
C PHE A 159 2.12 -17.15 0.56
N LEU A 160 2.71 -17.02 -0.64
CA LEU A 160 2.00 -16.53 -1.82
C LEU A 160 0.84 -17.45 -2.22
N GLN A 161 1.05 -18.76 -2.20
CA GLN A 161 0.01 -19.75 -2.51
C GLN A 161 -1.11 -19.74 -1.46
N ALA A 162 -0.77 -19.69 -0.16
CA ALA A 162 -1.75 -19.60 0.91
C ALA A 162 -2.61 -18.33 0.79
N ARG A 163 -2.03 -17.21 0.34
CA ARG A 163 -2.76 -15.97 0.08
C ARG A 163 -3.76 -16.11 -1.06
N ILE A 164 -3.37 -16.76 -2.15
CA ILE A 164 -4.25 -17.00 -3.32
C ILE A 164 -5.40 -17.94 -2.92
N GLN A 165 -5.10 -19.05 -2.23
CA GLN A 165 -6.10 -20.04 -1.82
C GLN A 165 -7.15 -19.48 -0.85
N ARG A 166 -6.73 -18.64 0.11
CA ARG A 166 -7.63 -17.98 1.08
C ARG A 166 -8.79 -17.24 0.41
N HIS A 167 -8.56 -16.65 -0.75
CA HIS A 167 -9.58 -15.86 -1.45
C HIS A 167 -10.31 -16.67 -2.53
N GLY A 168 -9.67 -17.68 -3.12
CA GLY A 168 -10.36 -18.64 -4.01
C GLY A 168 -11.49 -19.42 -3.32
N SER A 169 -11.34 -19.75 -2.03
CA SER A 169 -12.38 -20.45 -1.25
C SER A 169 -13.55 -19.56 -0.81
N ALA A 170 -13.37 -18.23 -0.75
CA ALA A 170 -14.43 -17.31 -0.34
C ALA A 170 -15.47 -17.03 -1.44
N SER A 171 -15.19 -17.42 -2.68
CA SER A 171 -16.01 -17.13 -3.86
C SER A 171 -17.07 -18.20 -4.18
N TYR A 172 -17.14 -19.31 -3.42
CA TYR A 172 -18.12 -20.38 -3.63
C TYR A 172 -19.14 -20.43 -2.48
N VAL A 173 -20.18 -19.61 -2.57
CA VAL A 173 -21.41 -19.80 -1.77
C VAL A 173 -22.43 -20.49 -2.68
N PRO A 174 -22.77 -21.78 -2.45
CA PRO A 174 -23.88 -22.40 -3.17
C PRO A 174 -25.19 -21.73 -2.74
N SER A 175 -26.01 -21.31 -3.69
CA SER A 175 -27.35 -20.77 -3.45
C SER A 175 -28.16 -21.70 -2.53
N PRO A 176 -28.77 -21.20 -1.43
CA PRO A 176 -29.62 -22.02 -0.60
C PRO A 176 -30.98 -22.19 -1.27
N THR A 177 -31.20 -23.36 -1.85
CA THR A 177 -32.53 -23.84 -2.22
C THR A 177 -33.29 -24.19 -0.94
N SER A 178 -34.35 -23.42 -0.68
CA SER A 178 -35.46 -23.69 0.26
C SER A 178 -35.32 -23.17 1.71
N PRO A 179 -36.40 -22.57 2.27
CA PRO A 179 -36.40 -22.02 3.62
C PRO A 179 -36.84 -23.08 4.63
N SER A 180 -35.97 -23.41 5.59
CA SER A 180 -36.37 -24.16 6.78
C SER A 180 -35.75 -23.55 8.03
N LEU A 181 -36.64 -22.94 8.83
CA LEU A 181 -36.64 -22.73 10.28
C LEU A 181 -35.28 -22.57 10.98
N VAL A 182 -35.07 -21.34 11.45
CA VAL A 182 -33.97 -20.89 12.30
C VAL A 182 -34.02 -21.61 13.66
N GLU A 183 -33.13 -22.58 13.86
CA GLU A 183 -32.70 -23.00 15.20
C GLU A 183 -31.33 -22.41 15.53
N ASN A 184 -31.27 -21.75 16.70
CA ASN A 184 -30.11 -21.10 17.26
C ASN A 184 -28.89 -22.04 17.32
N THR A 185 -27.90 -21.79 16.46
CA THR A 185 -26.57 -22.41 16.57
C THR A 185 -25.60 -21.45 17.29
N PRO A 186 -24.82 -21.89 18.29
CA PRO A 186 -23.86 -21.03 18.99
C PRO A 186 -22.71 -20.62 18.07
N PHE A 187 -22.21 -19.39 18.27
CA PHE A 187 -21.00 -18.79 17.68
C PHE A 187 -19.90 -19.83 17.40
N GLN A 188 -19.58 -20.04 16.11
CA GLN A 188 -18.37 -20.75 15.69
C GLN A 188 -17.14 -19.84 15.87
N PRO A 189 -16.03 -20.32 16.45
CA PRO A 189 -14.77 -19.58 16.51
C PRO A 189 -14.14 -19.47 15.11
N ASP A 190 -13.35 -18.43 14.90
CA ASP A 190 -12.60 -18.07 13.67
C ASP A 190 -12.15 -19.30 12.84
N SER A 191 -12.32 -19.24 11.51
CA SER A 191 -12.08 -20.39 10.64
C SER A 191 -10.61 -20.87 10.69
N PRO A 192 -10.35 -22.19 10.59
CA PRO A 192 -8.99 -22.76 10.60
C PRO A 192 -8.09 -22.28 9.44
N GLU A 193 -8.66 -21.65 8.42
CA GLU A 193 -7.94 -21.10 7.27
C GLU A 193 -7.17 -19.81 7.62
N ASN A 194 -7.69 -18.99 8.53
CA ASN A 194 -7.05 -17.73 8.93
C ASN A 194 -5.76 -17.98 9.74
N ASP A 195 -5.74 -19.04 10.54
CA ASP A 195 -4.56 -19.48 11.29
C ASP A 195 -3.46 -20.01 10.34
N THR A 196 -3.84 -20.70 9.27
CA THR A 196 -2.90 -21.28 8.30
C THR A 196 -2.14 -20.20 7.52
N PHE A 197 -2.83 -19.13 7.08
CA PHE A 197 -2.18 -18.00 6.40
C PHE A 197 -1.15 -17.29 7.30
N GLU A 198 -1.50 -16.99 8.55
CA GLU A 198 -0.58 -16.32 9.47
C GLU A 198 0.64 -17.19 9.79
N ILE A 199 0.49 -18.52 9.84
CA ILE A 199 1.62 -19.45 9.99
C ILE A 199 2.60 -19.31 8.81
N HIS A 200 2.10 -19.36 7.56
CA HIS A 200 2.98 -19.22 6.39
C HIS A 200 3.63 -17.84 6.33
N ARG A 201 2.90 -16.77 6.69
CA ARG A 201 3.44 -15.41 6.80
C ARG A 201 4.58 -15.33 7.81
N LEU A 202 4.38 -15.85 9.02
CA LEU A 202 5.39 -15.85 10.08
C LEU A 202 6.62 -16.68 9.70
N ALA A 203 6.43 -17.83 9.05
CA ALA A 203 7.51 -18.68 8.57
C ALA A 203 8.36 -17.95 7.51
N ALA A 204 7.72 -17.26 6.57
CA ALA A 204 8.42 -16.45 5.56
C ALA A 204 9.18 -15.27 6.18
N LEU A 205 8.59 -14.57 7.16
CA LEU A 205 9.29 -13.49 7.89
C LEU A 205 10.49 -14.00 8.68
N ALA A 206 10.34 -15.11 9.39
CA ALA A 206 11.43 -15.72 10.15
C ALA A 206 12.58 -16.14 9.22
N SER A 207 12.27 -16.73 8.07
CA SER A 207 13.26 -17.11 7.07
C SER A 207 13.94 -15.88 6.47
N LEU A 208 13.20 -14.80 6.19
CA LEU A 208 13.77 -13.56 5.68
C LEU A 208 14.73 -12.96 6.70
N SER A 209 14.35 -12.96 7.98
CA SER A 209 15.22 -12.47 9.06
C SER A 209 16.51 -13.27 9.18
N GLU A 210 16.52 -14.56 8.85
CA GLU A 210 17.73 -15.38 8.88
C GLU A 210 18.64 -15.06 7.69
N VAL A 211 18.09 -15.02 6.48
CA VAL A 211 18.83 -14.68 5.25
C VAL A 211 19.40 -13.25 5.30
N LEU A 212 18.71 -12.33 5.96
CA LEU A 212 19.22 -10.97 6.19
C LEU A 212 20.49 -10.93 7.06
N LYS A 213 20.71 -11.92 7.94
CA LYS A 213 21.94 -11.97 8.77
C LYS A 213 23.18 -12.28 7.94
N THR A 214 23.03 -13.04 6.85
CA THR A 214 24.11 -13.34 5.91
C THR A 214 24.20 -12.31 4.78
N ALA A 215 23.26 -11.36 4.74
CA ALA A 215 23.07 -10.43 3.65
C ALA A 215 22.96 -11.15 2.29
N ASP A 216 22.41 -12.37 2.20
CA ASP A 216 22.23 -13.04 0.91
C ASP A 216 21.24 -12.21 0.06
N PRO A 217 21.61 -11.87 -1.20
CA PRO A 217 20.74 -11.13 -2.12
C PRO A 217 19.33 -11.70 -2.33
N VAL A 218 19.07 -12.99 -2.07
CA VAL A 218 17.71 -13.55 -2.13
C VAL A 218 16.77 -12.88 -1.13
N ALA A 219 17.29 -12.22 -0.10
CA ALA A 219 16.49 -11.37 0.78
C ALA A 219 15.74 -10.26 0.02
N PHE A 220 16.22 -9.78 -1.15
CA PHE A 220 15.47 -8.82 -1.98
C PHE A 220 14.10 -9.34 -2.39
N LEU A 221 13.98 -10.65 -2.67
CA LEU A 221 12.70 -11.29 -2.98
C LEU A 221 11.74 -11.20 -1.80
N GLY A 222 12.21 -11.59 -0.61
CA GLY A 222 11.40 -11.53 0.61
C GLY A 222 10.97 -10.09 0.90
N ILE A 223 11.89 -9.13 0.82
CA ILE A 223 11.58 -7.71 1.01
C ILE A 223 10.54 -7.24 -0.01
N ALA A 224 10.67 -7.59 -1.29
CA ALA A 224 9.71 -7.21 -2.33
C ALA A 224 8.32 -7.79 -2.09
N VAL A 225 8.23 -9.06 -1.69
CA VAL A 225 6.96 -9.71 -1.37
C VAL A 225 6.29 -9.04 -0.16
N PHE A 226 7.01 -8.80 0.93
CA PHE A 226 6.44 -8.13 2.10
C PHE A 226 6.09 -6.67 1.81
N ALA A 227 6.96 -5.93 1.12
CA ALA A 227 6.70 -4.57 0.67
C ALA A 227 5.45 -4.49 -0.22
N PHE A 228 5.19 -5.51 -1.04
CA PHE A 228 3.99 -5.58 -1.83
C PHE A 228 2.76 -5.90 -0.96
N PHE A 229 2.77 -6.93 -0.11
CA PHE A 229 1.55 -7.35 0.61
C PHE A 229 1.23 -6.54 1.87
N GLU A 230 2.20 -6.31 2.74
CA GLU A 230 2.01 -5.47 3.94
C GLU A 230 1.81 -4.01 3.52
N VAL A 231 2.46 -3.66 2.42
CA VAL A 231 2.40 -2.38 1.72
C VAL A 231 1.05 -2.00 1.11
N VAL A 232 0.71 -2.80 0.10
CA VAL A 232 -0.24 -2.47 -0.96
C VAL A 232 -1.60 -3.14 -0.75
N SER A 233 -1.65 -4.26 0.00
CA SER A 233 -2.90 -5.00 0.21
C SER A 233 -3.57 -4.68 1.54
N ASP A 234 -2.82 -4.70 2.65
CA ASP A 234 -3.39 -4.63 4.01
C ASP A 234 -2.92 -3.39 4.82
N GLY A 235 -2.05 -2.54 4.24
CA GLY A 235 -1.42 -1.38 4.89
C GLY A 235 -1.98 -0.02 4.48
N ALA A 236 -1.46 1.03 5.11
CA ALA A 236 -1.70 2.42 4.73
C ALA A 236 -1.04 2.71 3.37
N PHE A 237 -1.79 3.29 2.42
CA PHE A 237 -1.30 3.50 1.07
C PHE A 237 -0.19 4.57 1.06
N GLY A 238 0.97 4.24 0.50
CA GLY A 238 2.13 5.13 0.48
C GLY A 238 3.13 4.95 1.63
N GLU A 239 2.90 4.04 2.59
CA GLU A 239 3.77 3.84 3.77
C GLU A 239 4.79 2.70 3.58
N TRP A 240 5.51 2.69 2.46
CA TRP A 240 6.43 1.59 2.05
C TRP A 240 7.83 1.66 2.69
N ASP A 241 8.16 2.79 3.30
CA ASP A 241 9.53 3.21 3.61
C ASP A 241 10.32 2.20 4.43
N CYS A 242 9.69 1.52 5.38
CA CYS A 242 10.40 0.60 6.27
C CYS A 242 11.02 -0.57 5.50
N HIS A 243 10.32 -1.11 4.49
CA HIS A 243 10.85 -2.17 3.63
C HIS A 243 11.87 -1.62 2.64
N LEU A 244 11.59 -0.45 2.07
CA LEU A 244 12.45 0.20 1.10
C LEU A 244 13.82 0.58 1.68
N ARG A 245 13.88 1.07 2.93
CA ARG A 245 15.14 1.33 3.64
C ARG A 245 15.95 0.06 3.89
N GLY A 246 15.26 -1.05 4.20
CA GLY A 246 15.89 -2.37 4.31
C GLY A 246 16.49 -2.83 2.98
N ALA A 247 15.73 -2.70 1.88
CA ALA A 247 16.22 -2.99 0.53
C ALA A 247 17.41 -2.10 0.15
N ARG A 248 17.34 -0.80 0.42
CA ARG A 248 18.43 0.14 0.15
C ARG A 248 19.71 -0.25 0.89
N SER A 249 19.61 -0.54 2.19
CA SER A 249 20.76 -0.96 3.00
C SER A 249 21.38 -2.25 2.49
N LEU A 250 20.56 -3.19 2.02
CA LEU A 250 21.05 -4.43 1.42
C LEU A 250 21.68 -4.20 0.04
N LEU A 251 21.14 -3.27 -0.78
CA LEU A 251 21.76 -2.89 -2.05
C LEU A 251 23.12 -2.25 -1.83
N ASP A 252 23.23 -1.26 -0.93
CA ASP A 252 24.49 -0.57 -0.63
C ASP A 252 25.60 -1.55 -0.18
N TYR A 253 25.24 -2.71 0.39
CA TYR A 253 26.18 -3.77 0.74
C TYR A 253 26.71 -4.54 -0.49
N HIS A 254 25.90 -4.70 -1.55
CA HIS A 254 26.25 -5.51 -2.72
C HIS A 254 26.69 -4.70 -3.94
N CYS A 255 26.21 -3.46 -4.07
CA CYS A 255 26.50 -2.59 -5.20
C CYS A 255 26.38 -1.11 -4.81
N SER A 256 27.23 -0.31 -5.43
CA SER A 256 27.29 1.15 -5.27
C SER A 256 27.11 1.88 -6.60
N SER A 257 26.99 1.14 -7.71
CA SER A 257 26.85 1.67 -9.06
C SER A 257 25.94 0.79 -9.93
N LEU A 258 25.49 1.37 -11.05
CA LEU A 258 24.68 0.67 -12.04
C LEU A 258 25.39 -0.55 -12.62
N ASP A 259 26.69 -0.45 -12.90
CA ASP A 259 27.48 -1.55 -13.48
C ASP A 259 27.59 -2.73 -12.49
N GLU A 260 27.78 -2.45 -11.20
CA GLU A 260 27.80 -3.46 -10.15
C GLU A 260 26.42 -4.12 -9.97
N LEU A 261 25.34 -3.33 -10.02
CA LEU A 261 23.97 -3.87 -10.00
C LEU A 261 23.70 -4.77 -11.20
N GLN A 262 24.13 -4.37 -12.40
CA GLN A 262 24.03 -5.19 -13.59
C GLN A 262 24.82 -6.49 -13.43
N SER A 263 26.06 -6.44 -12.95
CA SER A 263 26.87 -7.63 -12.65
C SER A 263 26.18 -8.56 -11.64
N LEU A 264 25.59 -8.00 -10.57
CA LEU A 264 24.81 -8.75 -9.60
C LEU A 264 23.56 -9.41 -10.22
N SER A 265 22.88 -8.71 -11.12
CA SER A 265 21.66 -9.20 -11.79
C SER A 265 21.92 -10.43 -12.68
N HIS A 266 23.14 -10.60 -13.20
CA HIS A 266 23.52 -11.82 -13.94
C HIS A 266 23.51 -13.06 -13.03
N ARG A 267 23.73 -12.88 -11.72
CA ARG A 267 23.67 -13.97 -10.73
C ARG A 267 22.26 -14.23 -10.24
N ILE A 268 21.36 -13.26 -10.39
CA ILE A 268 20.01 -13.25 -9.81
C ILE A 268 19.04 -12.68 -10.84
N THR A 269 18.58 -13.55 -11.73
CA THR A 269 17.67 -13.22 -12.83
C THR A 269 16.44 -12.47 -12.34
N GLY A 270 16.20 -11.22 -12.73
CA GLY A 270 15.01 -10.48 -12.29
C GLY A 270 15.21 -9.58 -11.06
N LEU A 271 16.44 -9.51 -10.52
CA LEU A 271 16.79 -8.51 -9.51
C LEU A 271 16.52 -7.07 -9.99
N THR A 272 16.87 -6.76 -11.25
CA THR A 272 16.62 -5.44 -11.83
C THR A 272 15.13 -5.08 -11.87
N GLU A 273 14.26 -6.05 -12.12
CA GLU A 273 12.80 -5.84 -12.04
C GLU A 273 12.38 -5.51 -10.61
N ILE A 274 12.90 -6.22 -9.61
CA ILE A 274 12.61 -5.95 -8.19
C ILE A 274 13.07 -4.54 -7.81
N VAL A 275 14.30 -4.16 -8.16
CA VAL A 275 14.82 -2.82 -7.88
C VAL A 275 14.02 -1.75 -8.62
N ALA A 276 13.50 -2.05 -9.82
CA ALA A 276 12.65 -1.11 -10.56
C ALA A 276 11.35 -0.83 -9.79
N TYR A 277 10.72 -1.86 -9.21
CA TYR A 277 9.56 -1.66 -8.32
C TYR A 277 9.93 -0.90 -7.05
N PHE A 278 11.11 -1.10 -6.47
CA PHE A 278 11.56 -0.30 -5.33
C PHE A 278 11.70 1.18 -5.67
N GLY A 279 12.34 1.51 -6.80
CA GLY A 279 12.47 2.89 -7.27
C GLY A 279 11.11 3.52 -7.60
N TRP A 280 10.18 2.74 -8.13
CA TRP A 280 8.80 3.16 -8.37
C TRP A 280 8.06 3.47 -7.06
N TRP A 281 8.05 2.54 -6.10
CA TRP A 281 7.35 2.72 -4.82
C TRP A 281 7.96 3.84 -3.97
N ASP A 282 9.28 3.99 -3.98
CA ASP A 282 9.96 5.10 -3.30
C ASP A 282 9.47 6.46 -3.81
N THR A 283 9.47 6.62 -5.14
CA THR A 283 9.07 7.88 -5.78
C THR A 283 7.59 8.19 -5.56
N VAL A 284 6.72 7.20 -5.83
CA VAL A 284 5.28 7.37 -5.65
C VAL A 284 4.95 7.58 -4.16
N GLY A 285 5.67 6.93 -3.25
CA GLY A 285 5.42 7.01 -1.81
C GLY A 285 5.61 8.42 -1.29
N VAL A 286 6.74 9.05 -1.64
CA VAL A 286 7.02 10.45 -1.30
C VAL A 286 5.93 11.38 -1.87
N VAL A 287 5.53 11.19 -3.13
CA VAL A 287 4.48 12.01 -3.75
C VAL A 287 3.13 11.89 -3.05
N LEU A 288 2.73 10.67 -2.69
CA LEU A 288 1.47 10.40 -1.99
C LEU A 288 1.47 10.99 -0.57
N ARG A 289 2.56 10.83 0.18
CA ARG A 289 2.67 11.35 1.55
C ARG A 289 2.71 12.87 1.57
N HIS A 290 3.44 13.51 0.66
CA HIS A 290 3.39 14.98 0.54
C HIS A 290 1.99 15.47 0.19
N SER A 291 1.27 14.73 -0.66
CA SER A 291 -0.08 15.11 -1.08
C SER A 291 -1.15 14.99 0.01
N THR A 292 -0.86 14.26 1.10
CA THR A 292 -1.81 13.93 2.17
C THR A 292 -1.42 14.47 3.54
N SER A 293 -0.13 14.58 3.83
CA SER A 293 0.39 15.03 5.11
C SER A 293 0.77 16.51 5.05
N ARG A 294 0.26 17.31 6.00
CA ARG A 294 0.64 18.72 6.17
C ARG A 294 2.05 18.89 6.77
N THR A 295 2.66 17.81 7.26
CA THR A 295 4.03 17.88 7.78
C THR A 295 5.01 17.60 6.64
N ARG A 296 5.59 18.67 6.06
CA ARG A 296 6.72 18.66 5.11
C ARG A 296 8.03 18.10 5.70
N ALA A 297 7.96 17.20 6.69
CA ALA A 297 9.14 16.78 7.43
C ALA A 297 9.86 15.62 6.72
N LYS A 298 10.86 15.96 5.89
CA LYS A 298 12.00 15.10 5.48
C LYS A 298 11.64 13.77 4.80
N ASP A 299 10.57 13.73 4.00
CA ASP A 299 10.36 12.60 3.10
C ASP A 299 11.31 12.74 1.91
N ARG A 300 12.48 12.12 2.03
CA ARG A 300 13.48 12.06 0.97
C ARG A 300 13.39 10.73 0.26
N LEU A 301 13.64 10.77 -1.05
CA LEU A 301 13.88 9.57 -1.85
C LEU A 301 14.95 8.69 -1.18
N ILE A 302 14.62 7.42 -0.98
CA ILE A 302 15.50 6.41 -0.38
C ILE A 302 16.54 5.94 -1.40
N PHE A 303 16.16 5.84 -2.67
CA PHE A 303 17.04 5.39 -3.75
C PHE A 303 17.63 6.57 -4.53
N ASP A 304 18.80 6.38 -5.12
CA ASP A 304 19.45 7.38 -5.99
C ASP A 304 18.97 7.26 -7.45
N ASP A 305 19.26 8.26 -8.29
CA ASP A 305 18.84 8.26 -9.70
C ASP A 305 19.35 7.07 -10.51
N TRP A 306 20.56 6.60 -10.22
CA TRP A 306 21.12 5.44 -10.91
C TRP A 306 20.34 4.15 -10.60
N HIS A 307 19.66 4.07 -9.46
CA HIS A 307 18.72 2.98 -9.20
C HIS A 307 17.47 3.12 -10.06
N ARG A 308 17.04 4.35 -10.37
CA ARG A 308 15.85 4.61 -11.19
C ARG A 308 16.12 4.52 -12.69
N SER A 309 17.38 4.62 -13.13
CA SER A 309 17.72 4.49 -14.54
C SER A 309 17.47 3.08 -15.09
N ILE A 310 17.23 2.08 -14.24
CA ILE A 310 16.83 0.74 -14.67
C ILE A 310 15.35 0.66 -15.08
N LEU A 311 14.51 1.66 -14.71
CA LEU A 311 13.13 1.72 -15.15
C LEU A 311 13.13 2.07 -16.65
N GLY A 312 13.02 1.04 -17.49
CA GLY A 312 12.94 1.18 -18.94
C GLY A 312 11.51 1.26 -19.47
N ASP A 313 11.38 1.45 -20.78
CA ASP A 313 10.10 1.57 -21.47
C ASP A 313 9.18 0.37 -21.23
N GLU A 314 9.72 -0.84 -21.14
CA GLU A 314 8.95 -2.05 -20.80
C GLU A 314 8.26 -1.94 -19.43
N PHE A 315 8.95 -1.38 -18.43
CA PHE A 315 8.38 -1.16 -17.11
C PHE A 315 7.27 -0.12 -17.16
N PHE A 316 7.53 1.04 -17.78
CA PHE A 316 6.57 2.13 -17.93
C PHE A 316 5.32 1.71 -18.73
N ASN A 317 5.51 0.93 -19.79
CA ASN A 317 4.43 0.33 -20.58
C ASN A 317 3.63 -0.71 -19.79
N ALA A 318 4.23 -1.38 -18.80
CA ALA A 318 3.54 -2.33 -17.94
C ALA A 318 2.69 -1.61 -16.89
N VAL A 319 3.24 -0.58 -16.22
CA VAL A 319 2.55 0.15 -15.14
C VAL A 319 1.63 1.27 -15.63
N GLY A 320 1.59 1.55 -16.93
CA GLY A 320 0.66 2.52 -17.49
C GLY A 320 1.01 3.99 -17.21
N CYS A 321 2.27 4.29 -16.88
CA CYS A 321 2.77 5.64 -16.62
C CYS A 321 3.94 5.95 -17.55
N SER A 322 3.91 7.08 -18.25
CA SER A 322 5.03 7.44 -19.13
C SER A 322 6.28 7.78 -18.33
N SER A 323 7.46 7.49 -18.91
CA SER A 323 8.76 7.87 -18.33
C SER A 323 8.80 9.36 -17.96
N GLU A 324 8.33 10.22 -18.85
CA GLU A 324 8.25 11.67 -18.62
C GLU A 324 7.39 12.04 -17.40
N THR A 325 6.24 11.40 -17.22
CA THR A 325 5.37 11.65 -16.05
C THR A 325 6.04 11.17 -14.77
N PHE A 326 6.69 10.01 -14.81
CA PHE A 326 7.43 9.48 -13.67
C PHE A 326 8.60 10.39 -13.26
N TRP A 327 9.38 10.89 -14.22
CA TRP A 327 10.50 11.79 -13.91
C TRP A 327 10.06 13.16 -13.38
N LEU A 328 8.85 13.62 -13.73
CA LEU A 328 8.22 14.77 -13.07
C LEU A 328 7.90 14.47 -11.59
N PHE A 329 7.48 13.25 -11.24
CA PHE A 329 7.35 12.87 -9.83
C PHE A 329 8.70 12.81 -9.11
N VAL A 330 9.75 12.33 -9.80
CA VAL A 330 11.10 12.30 -9.23
C VAL A 330 11.62 13.72 -8.98
N SER A 331 11.42 14.66 -9.92
CA SER A 331 11.84 16.06 -9.72
C SER A 331 11.14 16.70 -8.53
N LEU A 332 9.82 16.52 -8.42
CA LEU A 332 9.04 16.97 -7.25
C LEU A 332 9.57 16.41 -5.93
N ALA A 333 9.84 15.10 -5.89
CA ALA A 333 10.32 14.42 -4.68
C ALA A 333 11.76 14.82 -4.28
N LYS A 334 12.53 15.47 -5.16
CA LYS A 334 13.87 15.98 -4.87
C LYS A 334 13.89 17.43 -4.37
N GLY A 335 12.86 18.22 -4.66
CA GLY A 335 12.84 19.69 -4.65
C GLY A 335 13.04 20.42 -3.32
N GLU A 336 13.67 19.83 -2.30
CA GLU A 336 13.96 20.51 -1.02
C GLU A 336 15.42 21.00 -0.88
N GLU A 337 16.36 20.61 -1.75
CA GLU A 337 17.79 20.94 -1.53
C GLU A 337 18.24 22.29 -2.13
N GLN A 338 17.47 22.89 -3.04
CA GLN A 338 17.78 24.20 -3.65
C GLN A 338 16.48 24.96 -3.92
N PHE A 339 16.12 25.89 -3.03
CA PHE A 339 15.08 26.88 -3.27
C PHE A 339 15.54 27.82 -4.39
N ASP A 340 15.20 27.48 -5.63
CA ASP A 340 15.38 28.35 -6.79
C ASP A 340 14.00 28.51 -7.46
N GLU A 341 13.45 29.73 -7.48
CA GLU A 341 12.11 30.04 -8.03
C GLU A 341 11.96 29.62 -9.51
N LEU A 342 13.08 29.41 -10.20
CA LEU A 342 13.16 28.89 -11.57
C LEU A 342 12.72 27.42 -11.68
N ASP A 343 12.88 26.60 -10.64
CA ASP A 343 12.49 25.19 -10.66
C ASP A 343 10.96 25.02 -10.56
N ASP A 344 10.29 25.87 -9.78
CA ASP A 344 8.83 25.86 -9.60
C ASP A 344 8.07 26.18 -10.90
N GLN A 345 8.54 27.18 -11.66
CA GLN A 345 7.97 27.49 -12.98
C GLN A 345 8.21 26.36 -13.99
N GLY A 346 9.37 25.70 -13.92
CA GLY A 346 9.70 24.54 -14.76
C GLY A 346 8.74 23.37 -14.52
N GLN A 347 8.45 23.06 -13.25
CA GLN A 347 7.52 21.98 -12.87
C GLN A 347 6.08 22.25 -13.33
N LEU A 348 5.61 23.50 -13.22
CA LEU A 348 4.28 23.89 -13.74
C LEU A 348 4.20 23.74 -15.26
N LEU A 349 5.22 24.19 -16.00
CA LEU A 349 5.29 24.01 -17.45
C LEU A 349 5.31 22.53 -17.86
N GLN A 350 6.02 21.69 -17.09
CA GLN A 350 6.03 20.24 -17.29
C GLN A 350 4.66 19.60 -17.02
N ALA A 351 3.94 20.03 -15.98
CA ALA A 351 2.57 19.61 -15.73
C ALA A 351 1.62 20.05 -16.85
N MET A 352 1.73 21.28 -17.34
CA MET A 352 0.96 21.75 -18.50
C MET A 352 1.24 20.91 -19.75
N SER A 353 2.51 20.59 -20.01
CA SER A 353 2.92 19.69 -21.09
C SER A 353 2.26 18.30 -20.95
N GLN A 354 2.14 17.76 -19.73
CA GLN A 354 1.41 16.51 -19.50
C GLN A 354 -0.08 16.65 -19.86
N LEU A 355 -0.73 17.73 -19.42
CA LEU A 355 -2.16 17.95 -19.69
C LEU A 355 -2.46 18.13 -21.19
N MET A 356 -1.52 18.70 -21.96
CA MET A 356 -1.65 18.84 -23.42
C MET A 356 -1.63 17.51 -24.18
N LYS A 357 -1.20 16.41 -23.54
CA LYS A 357 -1.11 15.06 -24.14
C LYS A 357 -2.33 14.18 -23.87
N LEU A 358 -3.33 14.70 -23.17
CA LEU A 358 -4.54 13.96 -22.82
C LEU A 358 -5.37 13.63 -24.07
N GLY A 359 -5.95 12.42 -24.09
CA GLY A 359 -6.86 11.96 -25.13
C GLY A 359 -6.19 11.61 -26.47
N MET A 360 -4.85 11.62 -26.54
CA MET A 360 -4.12 11.22 -27.75
C MET A 360 -4.22 9.71 -28.02
N ASP A 361 -4.38 8.90 -26.97
CA ASP A 361 -4.57 7.45 -27.04
C ASP A 361 -5.86 7.09 -26.29
N THR A 362 -6.83 6.52 -27.02
CA THR A 362 -8.15 6.17 -26.49
C THR A 362 -8.22 4.73 -25.97
N THR A 363 -7.15 3.96 -26.11
CA THR A 363 -7.07 2.59 -25.57
C THR A 363 -7.06 2.60 -24.04
N GLU A 364 -7.27 1.44 -23.42
CA GLU A 364 -7.15 1.29 -21.96
C GLU A 364 -5.76 1.67 -21.43
N ARG A 365 -4.71 1.52 -22.26
CA ARG A 365 -3.37 2.00 -21.94
C ARG A 365 -3.35 3.53 -21.90
N GLY A 366 -3.84 4.17 -22.96
CA GLY A 366 -3.93 5.62 -23.06
C GLY A 366 -4.71 6.26 -21.91
N LYS A 367 -5.84 5.65 -21.54
CA LYS A 367 -6.62 6.05 -20.35
C LYS A 367 -5.77 6.01 -19.06
N CYS A 368 -4.97 4.96 -18.87
CA CYS A 368 -4.09 4.86 -17.70
C CYS A 368 -3.00 5.94 -17.72
N PHE A 369 -2.38 6.18 -18.87
CA PHE A 369 -1.40 7.27 -19.02
C PHE A 369 -2.03 8.64 -18.72
N ASP A 370 -3.26 8.86 -19.17
CA ASP A 370 -3.99 10.11 -18.95
C ASP A 370 -4.32 10.35 -17.48
N THR A 371 -4.66 9.31 -16.72
CA THR A 371 -4.86 9.48 -15.27
C THR A 371 -3.55 9.85 -14.57
N TYR A 372 -2.41 9.25 -14.97
CA TYR A 372 -1.08 9.63 -14.46
C TYR A 372 -0.70 11.08 -14.81
N ARG A 373 -0.97 11.54 -16.03
CA ARG A 373 -0.73 12.94 -16.44
C ARG A 373 -1.53 13.93 -15.60
N CYS A 374 -2.81 13.63 -15.34
CA CYS A 374 -3.64 14.43 -14.45
C CYS A 374 -3.13 14.38 -13.01
N ALA A 375 -2.69 13.21 -12.54
CA ALA A 375 -2.11 13.02 -11.22
C ALA A 375 -0.82 13.83 -11.03
N ALA A 376 0.00 13.97 -12.07
CA ALA A 376 1.16 14.85 -12.04
C ALA A 376 0.78 16.32 -11.89
N ALA A 377 -0.24 16.79 -12.59
CA ALA A 377 -0.76 18.13 -12.37
C ALA A 377 -1.27 18.34 -10.93
N ILE A 378 -2.00 17.36 -10.38
CA ILE A 378 -2.44 17.40 -8.97
C ILE A 378 -1.24 17.46 -8.02
N ALA A 379 -0.21 16.66 -8.26
CA ALA A 379 0.98 16.60 -7.43
C ALA A 379 1.76 17.92 -7.45
N VAL A 380 2.06 18.48 -8.63
CA VAL A 380 2.77 19.76 -8.78
C VAL A 380 2.01 20.88 -8.08
N LEU A 381 0.71 21.00 -8.35
CA LEU A 381 -0.13 22.02 -7.73
C LEU A 381 -0.08 21.86 -6.20
N THR A 382 -0.32 20.65 -5.70
CA THR A 382 -0.29 20.35 -4.26
C THR A 382 1.06 20.66 -3.60
N TRP A 383 2.17 20.49 -4.32
CA TRP A 383 3.50 20.80 -3.82
C TRP A 383 3.68 22.29 -3.54
N GLN A 384 3.17 23.08 -4.48
CA GLN A 384 3.26 24.53 -4.51
C GLN A 384 2.11 25.22 -3.74
N ASP A 385 1.24 24.45 -3.07
CA ASP A 385 0.09 24.97 -2.31
C ASP A 385 0.57 26.10 -1.37
N PRO A 386 0.19 27.36 -1.62
CA PRO A 386 0.68 28.48 -0.86
C PRO A 386 -0.11 28.52 0.44
N VAL A 387 0.38 27.78 1.44
CA VAL A 387 -0.23 27.69 2.78
C VAL A 387 -0.35 29.07 3.45
N ASP A 388 0.42 30.07 2.99
CA ASP A 388 0.55 31.40 3.62
C ASP A 388 0.20 32.60 2.72
N SER A 389 -0.25 32.44 1.46
CA SER A 389 -0.58 33.60 0.61
C SER A 389 -2.08 33.95 0.64
N ASN A 390 -2.38 35.18 1.06
CA ASN A 390 -3.72 35.79 1.08
C ASN A 390 -4.26 36.09 -0.34
N GLU A 391 -3.71 35.46 -1.37
CA GLU A 391 -4.05 35.68 -2.77
C GLU A 391 -5.20 34.77 -3.21
N ASN A 392 -5.82 35.16 -4.32
CA ASN A 392 -7.03 34.55 -4.86
C ASN A 392 -6.77 33.09 -5.26
N THR A 393 -7.00 32.13 -4.35
CA THR A 393 -6.75 30.69 -4.51
C THR A 393 -7.74 29.98 -5.45
N GLU A 394 -8.68 30.71 -6.04
CA GLU A 394 -9.74 30.16 -6.88
C GLU A 394 -9.27 29.53 -8.20
N PRO A 395 -8.34 30.11 -8.97
CA PRO A 395 -7.80 29.46 -10.17
C PRO A 395 -7.11 28.13 -9.84
N TYR A 396 -6.33 28.10 -8.77
CA TYR A 396 -5.62 26.91 -8.29
C TYR A 396 -6.60 25.78 -7.91
N LYS A 397 -7.63 26.10 -7.13
CA LYS A 397 -8.70 25.14 -6.77
C LYS A 397 -9.46 24.64 -8.00
N THR A 398 -9.73 25.53 -8.96
CA THR A 398 -10.43 25.19 -10.20
C THR A 398 -9.63 24.22 -11.05
N THR A 399 -8.31 24.45 -11.20
CA THR A 399 -7.43 23.54 -11.95
C THR A 399 -7.31 22.19 -11.25
N LEU A 400 -7.14 22.17 -9.93
CA LEU A 400 -7.15 20.92 -9.15
C LEU A 400 -8.45 20.15 -9.34
N ALA A 401 -9.60 20.80 -9.19
CA ALA A 401 -10.91 20.17 -9.40
C ALA A 401 -11.06 19.63 -10.81
N SER A 402 -10.62 20.37 -11.83
CA SER A 402 -10.66 19.93 -13.24
C SER A 402 -9.79 18.68 -13.49
N ALA A 403 -8.64 18.58 -12.82
CA ALA A 403 -7.78 17.39 -12.90
C ALA A 403 -8.43 16.18 -12.20
N VAL A 404 -9.08 16.39 -11.04
CA VAL A 404 -9.85 15.35 -10.33
C VAL A 404 -11.03 14.87 -11.17
N ASP A 405 -11.80 15.79 -11.74
CA ASP A 405 -12.90 15.53 -12.68
C ASP A 405 -12.42 14.62 -13.82
N ARG A 406 -11.29 14.96 -14.42
CA ARG A 406 -10.72 14.22 -15.56
C ARG A 406 -10.33 12.81 -15.16
N ILE A 407 -9.67 12.63 -14.01
CA ILE A 407 -9.34 11.30 -13.48
C ILE A 407 -10.61 10.48 -13.27
N CYS A 408 -11.63 11.05 -12.62
CA CYS A 408 -12.88 10.36 -12.34
C CYS A 408 -13.60 9.93 -13.63
N ARG A 409 -13.75 10.82 -14.62
CA ARG A 409 -14.35 10.46 -15.92
C ARG A 409 -13.57 9.38 -16.64
N THR A 410 -12.23 9.45 -16.61
CA THR A 410 -11.39 8.43 -17.25
C THR A 410 -11.55 7.07 -16.56
N ILE A 411 -11.55 7.03 -15.22
CA ILE A 411 -11.79 5.81 -14.43
C ILE A 411 -13.18 5.23 -14.70
N GLU A 412 -14.22 6.07 -14.71
CA GLU A 412 -15.60 5.67 -14.99
C GLU A 412 -15.74 5.03 -16.38
N SER A 413 -15.01 5.55 -17.37
CA SER A 413 -15.01 5.01 -18.74
C SER A 413 -14.04 3.85 -18.97
N ALA A 414 -13.17 3.54 -18.01
CA ALA A 414 -12.17 2.49 -18.15
C ALA A 414 -12.79 1.11 -17.88
N SER A 415 -12.33 0.09 -18.58
CA SER A 415 -12.78 -1.28 -18.36
C SER A 415 -12.15 -1.83 -17.07
N PRO A 416 -12.93 -2.24 -16.05
CA PRO A 416 -12.39 -2.90 -14.88
C PRO A 416 -11.55 -4.14 -15.24
N CYS A 417 -11.90 -4.83 -16.33
CA CYS A 417 -11.22 -6.04 -16.80
C CYS A 417 -9.84 -5.79 -17.44
N SER A 418 -9.44 -4.54 -17.67
CA SER A 418 -8.13 -4.21 -18.25
C SER A 418 -7.00 -4.39 -17.24
N ARG A 419 -5.86 -5.00 -17.62
CA ARG A 419 -4.62 -4.97 -16.81
C ARG A 419 -4.24 -3.59 -16.31
N PHE A 420 -4.56 -2.54 -17.06
CA PHE A 420 -4.18 -1.18 -16.71
C PHE A 420 -5.06 -0.57 -15.62
N TYR A 421 -6.23 -1.14 -15.36
CA TYR A 421 -7.18 -0.60 -14.38
C TYR A 421 -6.55 -0.57 -12.98
N ILE A 422 -5.95 -1.68 -12.53
CA ILE A 422 -5.30 -1.78 -11.22
C ILE A 422 -4.09 -0.83 -11.05
N HIS A 423 -3.53 -0.35 -12.16
CA HIS A 423 -2.40 0.56 -12.17
C HIS A 423 -2.80 2.02 -12.03
N MET A 424 -4.10 2.35 -12.10
CA MET A 424 -4.63 3.69 -11.85
C MET A 424 -4.68 4.06 -10.35
N ALA A 425 -4.15 3.21 -9.46
CA ALA A 425 -4.29 3.36 -8.00
C ALA A 425 -3.65 4.66 -7.47
N THR A 426 -2.47 5.02 -7.97
CA THR A 426 -1.80 6.28 -7.58
C THR A 426 -2.63 7.51 -8.01
N PRO A 427 -3.05 7.64 -9.28
CA PRO A 427 -3.98 8.69 -9.70
C PRO A 427 -5.29 8.72 -8.92
N ALA A 428 -5.92 7.55 -8.73
CA ALA A 428 -7.19 7.45 -8.01
C ALA A 428 -7.07 7.92 -6.56
N TYR A 429 -5.97 7.57 -5.89
CA TYR A 429 -5.72 8.03 -4.52
C TYR A 429 -5.48 9.54 -4.45
N LEU A 430 -4.64 10.10 -5.32
CA LEU A 430 -4.42 11.55 -5.35
C LEU A 430 -5.72 12.32 -5.65
N ALA A 431 -6.53 11.80 -6.58
CA ALA A 431 -7.86 12.35 -6.86
C ALA A 431 -8.78 12.26 -5.64
N ALA A 432 -8.80 11.14 -4.93
CA ALA A 432 -9.63 10.95 -3.73
C ALA A 432 -9.27 11.93 -2.61
N MET A 433 -7.98 12.17 -2.40
CA MET A 433 -7.48 13.11 -1.41
C MET A 433 -7.85 14.56 -1.75
N ARG A 434 -8.13 14.84 -3.03
CA ARG A 434 -8.53 16.15 -3.54
C ARG A 434 -10.00 16.21 -3.99
N ALA A 435 -10.80 15.17 -3.68
CA ALA A 435 -12.22 15.15 -3.96
C ALA A 435 -12.94 16.34 -3.30
N THR A 436 -13.86 16.94 -4.05
CA THR A 436 -14.67 18.10 -3.68
C THR A 436 -16.17 17.89 -3.85
N SER A 437 -16.61 16.73 -4.37
CA SER A 437 -18.01 16.43 -4.66
C SER A 437 -18.35 14.98 -4.30
N PRO A 438 -19.62 14.66 -3.98
CA PRO A 438 -20.06 13.28 -3.76
C PRO A 438 -19.85 12.38 -4.98
N TRP A 439 -20.01 12.93 -6.19
CA TRP A 439 -19.76 12.20 -7.44
C TRP A 439 -18.31 11.70 -7.52
N HIS A 440 -17.32 12.52 -7.14
CA HIS A 440 -15.93 12.06 -7.04
C HIS A 440 -15.78 10.87 -6.07
N CYS A 441 -16.42 10.96 -4.91
CA CYS A 441 -16.38 9.90 -3.90
C CYS A 441 -16.99 8.59 -4.44
N ASP A 442 -18.12 8.66 -5.16
CA ASP A 442 -18.80 7.48 -5.70
C ASP A 442 -17.97 6.76 -6.76
N ILE A 443 -17.39 7.50 -7.71
CA ILE A 443 -16.53 6.91 -8.75
C ILE A 443 -15.29 6.26 -8.14
N LEU A 444 -14.62 6.95 -7.22
CA LEU A 444 -13.39 6.46 -6.62
C LEU A 444 -13.66 5.30 -5.64
N ARG A 445 -14.80 5.32 -4.94
CA ARG A 445 -15.25 4.17 -4.13
C ARG A 445 -15.47 2.95 -5.01
N SER A 446 -16.16 3.10 -6.14
CA SER A 446 -16.38 2.02 -7.10
C SER A 446 -15.04 1.48 -7.63
N TYR A 447 -14.09 2.36 -7.96
CA TYR A 447 -12.74 1.95 -8.36
C TYR A 447 -12.05 1.06 -7.32
N TRP A 448 -12.07 1.46 -6.05
CA TRP A 448 -11.45 0.68 -4.97
C TRP A 448 -12.17 -0.65 -4.74
N GLN A 449 -13.50 -0.68 -4.82
CA GLN A 449 -14.30 -1.91 -4.75
C GLN A 449 -13.96 -2.85 -5.91
N ASN A 450 -13.83 -2.33 -7.13
CA ASN A 450 -13.43 -3.11 -8.31
C ASN A 450 -12.01 -3.71 -8.14
N CYS A 451 -11.09 -2.97 -7.54
CA CYS A 451 -9.75 -3.48 -7.21
C CYS A 451 -9.74 -4.55 -6.10
N GLN A 452 -10.82 -4.67 -5.34
CA GLN A 452 -11.00 -5.71 -4.33
C GLN A 452 -11.71 -6.94 -4.89
N MET A 453 -12.28 -6.85 -6.10
CA MET A 453 -12.87 -8.00 -6.79
C MET A 453 -11.79 -8.88 -7.45
N GLY A 454 -11.98 -10.19 -7.37
CA GLY A 454 -11.06 -11.20 -7.90
C GLY A 454 -10.32 -12.00 -6.83
N GLU A 455 -9.42 -12.89 -7.26
CA GLU A 455 -8.69 -13.81 -6.39
C GLU A 455 -7.69 -13.12 -5.46
N LEU A 456 -7.34 -11.86 -5.75
CA LEU A 456 -6.44 -11.08 -4.90
C LEU A 456 -6.95 -9.66 -4.67
N PRO A 457 -7.64 -9.42 -3.54
CA PRO A 457 -8.07 -8.08 -3.16
C PRO A 457 -6.88 -7.13 -2.94
N ARG A 458 -6.96 -5.92 -3.48
CA ARG A 458 -5.91 -4.89 -3.41
C ARG A 458 -6.42 -3.60 -2.77
N TYR A 459 -5.48 -2.82 -2.24
CA TYR A 459 -5.69 -1.42 -1.84
C TYR A 459 -6.81 -1.20 -0.81
N SER A 460 -7.08 -2.19 0.06
CA SER A 460 -8.13 -2.08 1.07
C SER A 460 -7.91 -0.88 2.01
N GLY A 461 -6.66 -0.68 2.44
CA GLY A 461 -6.28 0.47 3.25
C GLY A 461 -6.43 1.80 2.53
N ALA A 462 -6.15 1.85 1.22
CA ALA A 462 -6.29 3.07 0.41
C ALA A 462 -7.76 3.55 0.40
N GLY A 463 -8.70 2.63 0.12
CA GLY A 463 -10.12 2.93 0.13
C GLY A 463 -10.61 3.42 1.50
N LEU A 464 -10.17 2.80 2.59
CA LEU A 464 -10.53 3.22 3.95
C LEU A 464 -10.02 4.63 4.29
N GLN A 465 -8.78 4.96 3.90
CA GLN A 465 -8.21 6.30 4.08
C GLN A 465 -8.98 7.35 3.28
N CYS A 466 -9.41 7.01 2.06
CA CYS A 466 -10.24 7.88 1.24
C CYS A 466 -11.58 8.18 1.93
N GLU A 467 -12.29 7.15 2.41
CA GLU A 467 -13.57 7.32 3.12
C GLU A 467 -13.44 8.16 4.39
N GLU A 468 -12.38 7.95 5.17
CA GLU A 468 -12.11 8.76 6.35
C GLU A 468 -11.88 10.24 5.98
N THR A 469 -11.11 10.48 4.92
CA THR A 469 -10.87 11.83 4.40
C THR A 469 -12.15 12.50 3.92
N TRP A 470 -13.02 11.79 3.21
CA TRP A 470 -14.29 12.32 2.70
C TRP A 470 -15.26 12.65 3.84
N ARG A 471 -15.34 11.79 4.87
CA ARG A 471 -16.12 12.07 6.10
C ARG A 471 -15.62 13.34 6.79
N HIS A 472 -14.31 13.52 6.91
CA HIS A 472 -13.73 14.74 7.48
C HIS A 472 -14.04 16.00 6.67
N LYS A 473 -14.20 15.88 5.35
CA LYS A 473 -14.61 16.97 4.46
C LYS A 473 -16.13 17.20 4.41
N GLY A 474 -16.94 16.34 5.05
CA GLY A 474 -18.40 16.40 4.97
C GLY A 474 -18.96 16.06 3.58
N LEU A 475 -18.24 15.26 2.78
CA LEU A 475 -18.69 14.82 1.47
C LEU A 475 -19.56 13.56 1.51
N VAL A 476 -19.45 12.78 2.60
CA VAL A 476 -20.15 11.50 2.83
C VAL A 476 -20.53 11.33 4.30
#